data_AF-A0A7C3L5H7-F1
#
_entry.id   AF-A0A7C3L5H7-F1
#
_cell.length_a   1.000
_cell.length_b   1.000
_cell.length_c   1.000
_cell.angle_alpha   90.00
_cell.angle_beta   90.00
_cell.angle_gamma   90.00
#
_symmetry.space_group_name_H-M   'P 1'
#
loop_
_entity.id
_entity.type
_entity.pdbx_description
1 polymer ?
#
loop_
_entity_poly.entity_id
_entity_poly.type
_entity_poly.pdbx_seq_one_letter_code
_entity_poly.pdbx_strand_id
1 'polypeptide(L)'
;MKILGLMLVMTLSICASEGKILFEKYCTSCHIPFISMSKLKENFLDYNNTLLKLKAPTLNQLSYRLKQQVGDRHGDEDLHRMEVTAFMSDYVMYPDKDKSVCLDDVIQHFKTMPSLKGKISEDELEQVGEYLYDFDSNIVKSKSVKYEGFDQALKEAKKEHKVIMLEVMSKECHFCRKMDREVLIEKDVVEALKKDFVSVKIDISTTKLPLGLTTTLTPSFIFIDEHAKVFMKMPGAWKKDDFLQILKEATAHTKEKK
;
A
#
# COMPACT_ATOMS: atom_id res chain seq x y z
N MET A 1 -3.23 36.93 -41.65
CA MET A 1 -2.61 36.75 -40.32
C MET A 1 -2.63 35.27 -39.99
N LYS A 2 -1.46 34.61 -40.03
CA LYS A 2 -1.32 33.18 -39.69
C LYS A 2 -1.13 33.09 -38.17
N ILE A 3 -2.10 32.49 -37.48
CA ILE A 3 -1.97 32.17 -36.05
C ILE A 3 -1.12 30.90 -35.96
N LEU A 4 0.15 31.08 -35.64
CA LEU A 4 1.08 30.01 -35.31
C LEU A 4 0.79 29.62 -33.85
N GLY A 5 -0.06 28.63 -33.64
CA GLY A 5 -0.37 28.08 -32.33
C GLY A 5 0.81 27.25 -31.82
N LEU A 6 1.47 27.79 -30.79
CA LEU A 6 2.57 27.19 -30.05
C LEU A 6 2.12 25.84 -29.43
N MET A 7 2.62 24.71 -29.96
CA MET A 7 2.49 23.41 -29.30
C MET A 7 3.40 23.38 -28.07
N LEU A 8 2.83 23.65 -26.90
CA LEU A 8 3.45 23.37 -25.61
C LEU A 8 3.35 21.86 -25.36
N VAL A 9 4.37 21.10 -25.75
CA VAL A 9 4.48 19.68 -25.42
C VAL A 9 4.79 19.57 -23.93
N MET A 10 3.77 19.29 -23.11
CA MET A 10 3.94 18.81 -21.73
C MET A 10 4.71 17.48 -21.76
N THR A 11 6.02 17.55 -21.54
CA THR A 11 6.89 16.39 -21.29
C THR A 11 7.13 16.29 -19.79
N LEU A 12 6.09 15.92 -19.04
CA LEU A 12 6.17 15.68 -17.59
C LEU A 12 5.36 14.41 -17.26
N SER A 13 5.84 13.25 -17.70
CA SER A 13 5.37 11.93 -17.23
C SER A 13 6.30 10.74 -17.56
N ILE A 14 7.56 10.96 -17.95
CA ILE A 14 8.42 9.85 -18.45
C ILE A 14 9.13 9.09 -17.31
N CYS A 15 9.40 9.70 -16.15
CA CYS A 15 10.25 9.09 -15.12
C CYS A 15 9.64 7.85 -14.44
N ALA A 16 8.32 7.80 -14.23
CA ALA A 16 7.65 6.64 -13.61
C ALA A 16 7.64 5.38 -14.49
N SER A 17 8.04 5.49 -15.76
CA SER A 17 8.05 4.37 -16.72
C SER A 17 9.41 3.67 -16.81
N GLU A 18 10.52 4.37 -16.59
CA GLU A 18 11.86 3.84 -16.90
C GLU A 18 12.33 2.78 -15.90
N GLY A 19 12.26 3.08 -14.60
CA GLY A 19 12.59 2.10 -13.55
C GLY A 19 11.76 0.83 -13.61
N LYS A 20 10.47 0.94 -13.99
CA LYS A 20 9.60 -0.22 -14.22
C LYS A 20 10.08 -1.07 -15.39
N ILE A 21 10.42 -0.45 -16.53
CA ILE A 21 10.92 -1.16 -17.72
C ILE A 21 12.23 -1.88 -17.39
N LEU A 22 13.13 -1.24 -16.65
CA LEU A 22 14.38 -1.84 -16.21
C LEU A 22 14.16 -3.01 -15.24
N PHE A 23 13.24 -2.86 -14.28
CA PHE A 23 12.83 -3.96 -13.40
C PHE A 23 12.26 -5.14 -14.19
N GLU A 24 11.41 -4.87 -15.18
CA GLU A 24 10.86 -5.90 -16.08
C GLU A 24 11.95 -6.63 -16.84
N LYS A 25 12.93 -5.88 -17.36
CA LYS A 25 14.07 -6.42 -18.13
C LYS A 25 15.00 -7.30 -17.29
N TYR A 26 15.35 -6.87 -16.08
CA TYR A 26 16.44 -7.51 -15.32
C TYR A 26 15.98 -8.37 -14.13
N CYS A 27 14.84 -8.06 -13.51
CA CYS A 27 14.49 -8.60 -12.20
C CYS A 27 13.33 -9.62 -12.22
N THR A 28 12.43 -9.54 -13.22
CA THR A 28 11.21 -10.36 -13.27
C THR A 28 11.44 -11.85 -13.52
N SER A 29 12.64 -12.25 -13.93
CA SER A 29 13.02 -13.67 -14.01
C SER A 29 12.92 -14.40 -12.67
N CYS A 30 13.01 -13.65 -11.55
CA CYS A 30 12.94 -14.17 -10.19
C CYS A 30 11.88 -13.47 -9.33
N HIS A 31 11.74 -12.14 -9.44
CA HIS A 31 10.85 -11.35 -8.60
C HIS A 31 9.49 -11.13 -9.26
N ILE A 32 8.44 -11.68 -8.65
CA ILE A 32 7.07 -11.38 -9.05
C ILE A 32 6.71 -9.99 -8.49
N PRO A 33 6.14 -9.06 -9.29
CA PRO A 33 5.84 -7.71 -8.82
C PRO A 33 4.90 -7.70 -7.61
N PHE A 34 3.74 -8.34 -7.73
CA PHE A 34 2.71 -8.28 -6.69
C PHE A 34 2.02 -9.63 -6.49
N ILE A 35 1.94 -10.03 -5.23
CA ILE A 35 1.03 -11.06 -4.73
C ILE A 35 0.43 -10.51 -3.43
N SER A 36 -0.85 -10.74 -3.18
CA SER A 36 -1.49 -10.27 -1.94
C SER A 36 -0.80 -10.86 -0.72
N MET A 37 -0.75 -10.07 0.36
CA MET A 37 -0.12 -10.53 1.59
C MET A 37 -0.82 -11.75 2.20
N SER A 38 -2.14 -11.86 2.03
CA SER A 38 -2.88 -13.07 2.43
C SER A 38 -2.37 -14.31 1.69
N LYS A 39 -2.18 -14.23 0.36
CA LYS A 39 -1.72 -15.38 -0.43
C LYS A 39 -0.24 -15.70 -0.18
N LEU A 40 0.58 -14.69 0.09
CA LEU A 40 1.98 -14.88 0.49
C LEU A 40 2.08 -15.59 1.84
N LYS A 41 1.27 -15.17 2.83
CA LYS A 41 1.23 -15.84 4.14
C LYS A 41 0.80 -17.29 4.03
N GLU A 42 -0.28 -17.57 3.31
CA GLU A 42 -0.72 -18.95 3.01
C GLU A 42 0.45 -19.75 2.41
N ASN A 43 1.11 -19.21 1.38
CA ASN A 43 2.21 -19.89 0.72
C ASN A 43 3.39 -20.23 1.65
N PHE A 44 3.86 -19.28 2.47
CA PHE A 44 5.04 -19.51 3.31
C PHE A 44 4.71 -20.27 4.59
N LEU A 45 3.61 -19.92 5.27
CA LEU A 45 3.25 -20.48 6.57
C LEU A 45 2.60 -21.86 6.44
N ASP A 46 1.69 -22.04 5.49
CA ASP A 46 0.88 -23.26 5.40
C ASP A 46 1.50 -24.27 4.41
N TYR A 47 2.21 -23.77 3.40
CA TYR A 47 2.72 -24.60 2.30
C TYR A 47 4.25 -24.57 2.15
N ASN A 48 5.02 -23.89 3.02
CA ASN A 48 6.49 -23.87 2.93
C ASN A 48 7.00 -23.55 1.50
N ASN A 49 6.37 -22.56 0.86
CA ASN A 49 6.63 -22.12 -0.52
C ASN A 49 6.34 -23.15 -1.64
N THR A 50 5.64 -24.27 -1.39
CA THR A 50 5.30 -25.23 -2.44
C THR A 50 4.12 -24.81 -3.30
N LEU A 51 3.28 -23.90 -2.81
CA LEU A 51 2.07 -23.42 -3.49
C LEU A 51 2.38 -22.49 -4.66
N LEU A 52 3.19 -21.46 -4.41
CA LEU A 52 3.57 -20.45 -5.41
C LEU A 52 4.94 -20.72 -6.03
N LYS A 53 5.79 -21.54 -5.38
CA LYS A 53 7.14 -21.90 -5.84
C LYS A 53 7.97 -20.66 -6.17
N LEU A 54 7.89 -19.64 -5.31
CA LEU A 54 8.62 -18.40 -5.49
C LEU A 54 10.13 -18.68 -5.48
N LYS A 55 10.88 -17.96 -6.31
CA LYS A 55 12.34 -18.06 -6.37
C LYS A 55 13.04 -16.96 -5.57
N ALA A 56 12.30 -15.88 -5.28
CA ALA A 56 12.74 -14.73 -4.51
C ALA A 56 11.52 -14.02 -3.89
N PRO A 57 11.72 -13.12 -2.91
CA PRO A 57 10.63 -12.29 -2.38
C PRO A 57 9.97 -11.44 -3.47
N THR A 58 8.67 -11.17 -3.33
CA THR A 58 7.96 -10.33 -4.31
C THR A 58 8.34 -8.86 -4.18
N LEU A 59 8.10 -8.06 -5.22
CA LEU A 59 8.47 -6.64 -5.21
C LEU A 59 7.71 -5.86 -4.12
N ASN A 60 6.44 -6.17 -3.85
CA ASN A 60 5.72 -5.57 -2.72
C ASN A 60 6.31 -5.95 -1.35
N GLN A 61 6.89 -7.14 -1.19
CA GLN A 61 7.60 -7.51 0.05
C GLN A 61 8.89 -6.70 0.19
N LEU A 62 9.70 -6.62 -0.88
CA LEU A 62 10.97 -5.90 -0.89
C LEU A 62 10.77 -4.40 -0.67
N SER A 63 9.88 -3.79 -1.46
CA SER A 63 9.55 -2.37 -1.40
C SER A 63 9.17 -1.95 0.02
N TYR A 64 8.25 -2.67 0.65
CA TYR A 64 7.89 -2.39 2.04
C TYR A 64 9.04 -2.64 3.00
N ARG A 65 9.69 -3.80 2.93
CA ARG A 65 10.68 -4.20 3.95
C ARG A 65 11.90 -3.29 3.93
N LEU A 66 12.42 -2.95 2.76
CA LEU A 66 13.57 -2.05 2.61
C LEU A 66 13.25 -0.67 3.20
N LYS A 67 12.11 -0.08 2.85
CA LYS A 67 11.62 1.19 3.43
C LYS A 67 11.43 1.16 4.94
N GLN A 68 11.34 -0.01 5.56
CA GLN A 68 11.17 -0.12 7.01
C GLN A 68 12.47 -0.45 7.74
N GLN A 69 13.52 -0.88 7.05
CA GLN A 69 14.72 -1.47 7.67
C GLN A 69 16.03 -0.79 7.28
N VAL A 70 16.03 0.03 6.23
CA VAL A 70 17.21 0.75 5.75
C VAL A 70 17.00 2.25 5.97
N GLY A 71 18.02 2.93 6.49
CA GLY A 71 17.99 4.39 6.68
C GLY A 71 17.06 4.88 7.79
N ASP A 72 16.89 6.20 7.86
CA ASP A 72 15.95 6.84 8.80
C ASP A 72 14.61 7.18 8.14
N ARG A 73 13.61 6.34 8.38
CA ARG A 73 12.24 6.52 7.88
C ARG A 73 11.51 7.76 8.42
N HIS A 74 12.03 8.41 9.45
CA HIS A 74 11.46 9.63 10.04
C HIS A 74 12.18 10.90 9.58
N GLY A 75 13.29 10.73 8.85
CA GLY A 75 14.06 11.82 8.27
C GLY A 75 13.46 12.37 6.98
N ASP A 76 14.33 13.01 6.20
CA ASP A 76 13.97 13.51 4.88
C ASP A 76 13.66 12.36 3.91
N GLU A 77 12.55 12.47 3.16
CA GLU A 77 12.06 11.38 2.30
C GLU A 77 13.02 11.10 1.14
N ASP A 78 13.62 12.14 0.56
CA ASP A 78 14.55 12.00 -0.57
C ASP A 78 15.86 11.38 -0.09
N LEU A 79 16.35 11.78 1.09
CA LEU A 79 17.53 11.14 1.70
C LEU A 79 17.28 9.66 2.02
N HIS A 80 16.16 9.32 2.65
CA HIS A 80 15.81 7.94 2.96
C HIS A 80 15.66 7.07 1.70
N ARG A 81 15.08 7.64 0.65
CA ARG A 81 15.00 7.03 -0.68
C ARG A 81 16.39 6.74 -1.27
N MET A 82 17.30 7.70 -1.21
CA MET A 82 18.70 7.48 -1.63
C MET A 82 19.38 6.35 -0.84
N GLU A 83 19.19 6.30 0.48
CA GLU A 83 19.76 5.24 1.33
C GLU A 83 19.21 3.85 0.97
N VAL A 84 17.90 3.73 0.77
CA VAL A 84 17.25 2.49 0.35
C VAL A 84 17.73 2.05 -1.04
N THR A 85 17.80 2.98 -1.98
CA THR A 85 18.27 2.72 -3.35
C THR A 85 19.74 2.29 -3.33
N ALA A 86 20.62 2.96 -2.57
CA ALA A 86 22.02 2.60 -2.44
C ALA A 86 22.22 1.20 -1.85
N PHE A 87 21.48 0.87 -0.78
CA PHE A 87 21.51 -0.47 -0.19
C PHE A 87 21.08 -1.55 -1.19
N MET A 88 20.00 -1.30 -1.93
CA MET A 88 19.51 -2.24 -2.93
C MET A 88 20.52 -2.42 -4.07
N SER A 89 21.11 -1.33 -4.56
CA SER A 89 22.13 -1.38 -5.62
C SER A 89 23.35 -2.18 -5.18
N ASP A 90 23.86 -1.97 -3.98
CA ASP A 90 24.98 -2.75 -3.42
C ASP A 90 24.62 -4.25 -3.34
N TYR A 91 23.43 -4.57 -2.81
CA TYR A 91 22.98 -5.95 -2.70
C TYR A 91 22.80 -6.63 -4.06
N VAL A 92 22.30 -5.92 -5.08
CA VAL A 92 22.14 -6.49 -6.43
C VAL A 92 23.50 -6.74 -7.11
N MET A 93 24.49 -5.90 -6.82
CA MET A 93 25.85 -6.04 -7.35
C MET A 93 26.65 -7.11 -6.60
N TYR A 94 26.49 -7.19 -5.27
CA TYR A 94 27.25 -8.04 -4.36
C TYR A 94 26.32 -8.79 -3.39
N PRO A 95 25.46 -9.69 -3.92
CA PRO A 95 24.43 -10.32 -3.11
C PRO A 95 25.02 -11.22 -2.03
N ASP A 96 24.57 -11.00 -0.81
CA ASP A 96 24.93 -11.76 0.36
C ASP A 96 23.68 -12.00 1.20
N LYS A 97 23.26 -13.26 1.30
CA LYS A 97 22.02 -13.62 2.01
C LYS A 97 22.06 -13.20 3.48
N ASP A 98 23.24 -13.19 4.09
CA ASP A 98 23.41 -12.85 5.51
C ASP A 98 23.25 -11.34 5.75
N LYS A 99 23.33 -10.52 4.69
CA LYS A 99 23.05 -9.08 4.72
C LYS A 99 21.60 -8.74 4.33
N SER A 100 20.77 -9.74 4.07
CA SER A 100 19.38 -9.49 3.67
C SER A 100 18.59 -8.87 4.83
N VAL A 101 17.81 -7.83 4.54
CA VAL A 101 16.86 -7.27 5.51
C VAL A 101 15.48 -7.92 5.43
N CYS A 102 15.32 -8.99 4.65
CA CYS A 102 14.07 -9.76 4.59
C CYS A 102 13.74 -10.40 5.94
N LEU A 103 12.48 -10.83 6.13
CA LEU A 103 12.11 -11.62 7.31
C LEU A 103 12.78 -13.00 7.23
N ASP A 104 13.26 -13.51 8.36
CA ASP A 104 13.89 -14.84 8.46
C ASP A 104 12.97 -15.95 7.92
N ASP A 105 11.71 -15.90 8.32
CA ASP A 105 10.67 -16.83 7.86
C ASP A 105 10.47 -16.84 6.35
N VAL A 106 10.87 -15.77 5.65
CA VAL A 106 10.74 -15.64 4.20
C VAL A 106 12.07 -15.98 3.50
N ILE A 107 13.18 -15.41 3.98
CA ILE A 107 14.49 -15.53 3.32
C ILE A 107 15.05 -16.96 3.42
N GLN A 108 14.66 -17.73 4.43
CA GLN A 108 15.06 -19.13 4.57
C GLN A 108 14.69 -19.99 3.35
N HIS A 109 13.59 -19.65 2.64
CA HIS A 109 13.12 -20.41 1.48
C HIS A 109 13.90 -20.14 0.19
N PHE A 110 14.81 -19.15 0.19
CA PHE A 110 15.52 -18.72 -1.01
C PHE A 110 17.03 -18.97 -0.93
N LYS A 111 17.63 -19.21 -2.09
CA LYS A 111 19.10 -19.18 -2.25
C LYS A 111 19.57 -17.73 -2.36
N THR A 112 20.87 -17.51 -2.18
CA THR A 112 21.49 -16.21 -2.47
C THR A 112 21.20 -15.81 -3.91
N MET A 113 20.83 -14.54 -4.10
CA MET A 113 20.56 -13.96 -5.42
C MET A 113 21.82 -14.02 -6.31
N PRO A 114 21.69 -14.26 -7.63
CA PRO A 114 22.82 -14.12 -8.55
C PRO A 114 23.22 -12.65 -8.71
N SER A 115 24.53 -12.37 -8.69
CA SER A 115 25.04 -11.01 -8.95
C SER A 115 24.67 -10.53 -10.36
N LEU A 116 24.28 -9.26 -10.45
CA LEU A 116 24.07 -8.55 -11.71
C LEU A 116 25.24 -7.62 -12.08
N LYS A 117 26.37 -7.72 -11.38
CA LYS A 117 27.57 -6.93 -11.70
C LYS A 117 27.97 -7.12 -13.17
N GLY A 118 28.08 -6.00 -13.89
CA GLY A 118 28.40 -5.97 -15.32
C GLY A 118 27.24 -6.30 -16.26
N LYS A 119 26.03 -6.57 -15.74
CA LYS A 119 24.81 -6.79 -16.53
C LYS A 119 23.83 -5.60 -16.50
N ILE A 120 23.93 -4.79 -15.45
CA ILE A 120 23.15 -3.58 -15.22
C ILE A 120 24.11 -2.47 -14.75
N SER A 121 23.91 -1.23 -15.20
CA SER A 121 24.72 -0.09 -14.74
C SER A 121 24.25 0.43 -13.38
N GLU A 122 25.08 1.27 -12.74
CA GLU A 122 24.71 1.96 -11.49
C GLU A 122 23.51 2.89 -11.72
N ASP A 123 23.50 3.67 -12.80
CA ASP A 123 22.38 4.54 -13.17
C ASP A 123 21.09 3.74 -13.43
N GLU A 124 21.16 2.60 -14.12
CA GLU A 124 19.99 1.73 -14.33
C GLU A 124 19.48 1.16 -12.99
N LEU A 125 20.39 0.80 -12.07
CA LEU A 125 20.02 0.33 -10.74
C LEU A 125 19.37 1.42 -9.91
N GLU A 126 19.85 2.66 -9.99
CA GLU A 126 19.20 3.79 -9.31
C GLU A 126 17.74 3.94 -9.74
N GLN A 127 17.46 3.87 -11.05
CA GLN A 127 16.09 3.92 -11.57
C GLN A 127 15.23 2.73 -11.09
N VAL A 128 15.81 1.53 -11.02
CA VAL A 128 15.12 0.35 -10.44
C VAL A 128 14.83 0.57 -8.95
N GLY A 129 15.75 1.18 -8.22
CA GLY A 129 15.62 1.51 -6.80
C GLY A 129 14.51 2.50 -6.52
N GLU A 130 14.40 3.55 -7.33
CA GLU A 130 13.30 4.51 -7.26
C GLU A 130 11.94 3.83 -7.49
N TYR A 131 11.84 3.01 -8.53
CA TYR A 131 10.63 2.25 -8.80
C TYR A 131 10.27 1.31 -7.65
N LEU A 132 11.26 0.59 -7.11
CA LEU A 132 11.11 -0.29 -5.96
C LEU A 132 10.66 0.48 -4.71
N TYR A 133 11.24 1.64 -4.42
CA TYR A 133 10.91 2.43 -3.22
C TYR A 133 9.44 2.84 -3.22
N ASP A 134 8.88 3.26 -4.36
CA ASP A 134 7.47 3.69 -4.41
C ASP A 134 6.47 2.57 -4.69
N PHE A 135 6.93 1.39 -5.07
CA PHE A 135 6.08 0.29 -5.56
C PHE A 135 4.94 -0.06 -4.59
N ASP A 136 5.23 -0.37 -3.33
CA ASP A 136 4.21 -0.81 -2.36
C ASP A 136 3.17 0.29 -2.08
N SER A 137 3.61 1.53 -1.89
CA SER A 137 2.72 2.69 -1.72
C SER A 137 1.80 2.90 -2.94
N ASN A 138 2.34 2.77 -4.14
CA ASN A 138 1.60 2.89 -5.39
C ASN A 138 0.60 1.74 -5.58
N ILE A 139 0.95 0.52 -5.16
CA ILE A 139 0.04 -0.63 -5.14
C ILE A 139 -1.12 -0.38 -4.18
N VAL A 140 -0.84 0.06 -2.94
CA VAL A 140 -1.88 0.38 -1.97
C VAL A 140 -2.84 1.43 -2.53
N LYS A 141 -2.30 2.53 -3.05
CA LYS A 141 -3.08 3.62 -3.65
C LYS A 141 -3.92 3.18 -4.85
N SER A 142 -3.40 2.30 -5.70
CA SER A 142 -4.09 1.86 -6.92
C SER A 142 -5.15 0.78 -6.67
N LYS A 143 -4.94 -0.07 -5.66
CA LYS A 143 -5.86 -1.17 -5.34
C LYS A 143 -6.92 -0.79 -4.30
N SER A 144 -6.67 0.19 -3.44
CA SER A 144 -7.65 0.64 -2.46
C SER A 144 -8.83 1.36 -3.11
N VAL A 145 -9.85 1.64 -2.30
CA VAL A 145 -10.91 2.58 -2.67
C VAL A 145 -10.37 4.01 -2.78
N LYS A 146 -11.11 4.87 -3.48
CA LYS A 146 -10.92 6.32 -3.41
C LYS A 146 -11.42 6.80 -2.05
N TYR A 147 -10.63 7.65 -1.40
CA TYR A 147 -11.02 8.31 -0.16
C TYR A 147 -11.46 9.74 -0.46
N GLU A 148 -12.62 10.13 0.06
CA GLU A 148 -13.17 11.47 -0.07
C GLU A 148 -12.87 12.32 1.17
N GLY A 149 -12.96 13.65 1.03
CA GLY A 149 -13.03 14.54 2.19
C GLY A 149 -14.38 14.39 2.89
N PHE A 150 -14.42 14.58 4.22
CA PHE A 150 -15.62 14.28 5.01
C PHE A 150 -16.88 15.01 4.55
N ASP A 151 -16.79 16.31 4.21
CA ASP A 151 -17.95 17.08 3.75
C ASP A 151 -18.49 16.57 2.40
N GLN A 152 -17.60 16.14 1.51
CA GLN A 152 -17.98 15.53 0.24
C GLN A 152 -18.60 14.15 0.47
N ALA A 153 -18.01 13.36 1.37
CA ALA A 153 -18.52 12.05 1.73
C ALA A 153 -19.94 12.13 2.30
N LEU A 154 -20.25 13.14 3.12
CA LEU A 154 -21.59 13.35 3.67
C LEU A 154 -22.62 13.73 2.60
N LYS A 155 -22.22 14.53 1.59
CA LYS A 155 -23.10 14.84 0.45
C LYS A 155 -23.40 13.61 -0.39
N GLU A 156 -22.38 12.80 -0.67
CA GLU A 156 -22.51 11.57 -1.45
C GLU A 156 -23.31 10.51 -0.71
N ALA A 157 -23.04 10.32 0.59
CA ALA A 157 -23.77 9.40 1.45
C ALA A 157 -25.28 9.68 1.46
N LYS A 158 -25.69 10.96 1.56
CA LYS A 158 -27.10 11.39 1.49
C LYS A 158 -27.74 11.14 0.12
N LYS A 159 -26.96 11.31 -0.95
CA LYS A 159 -27.46 11.13 -2.32
C LYS A 159 -27.64 9.66 -2.67
N GLU A 160 -26.70 8.82 -2.25
CA GLU A 160 -26.63 7.40 -2.61
C GLU A 160 -27.15 6.47 -1.51
N HIS A 161 -27.58 7.04 -0.37
CA HIS A 161 -27.99 6.32 0.83
C HIS A 161 -26.96 5.29 1.33
N LYS A 162 -25.68 5.68 1.28
CA LYS A 162 -24.52 4.88 1.69
C LYS A 162 -24.06 5.23 3.11
N VAL A 163 -23.35 4.29 3.73
CA VAL A 163 -22.68 4.52 5.02
C VAL A 163 -21.34 5.22 4.78
N ILE A 164 -20.97 6.18 5.61
CA ILE A 164 -19.61 6.71 5.61
C ILE A 164 -18.74 5.80 6.48
N MET A 165 -17.68 5.24 5.90
CA MET A 165 -16.63 4.54 6.64
C MET A 165 -15.45 5.50 6.80
N LEU A 166 -15.24 5.97 8.02
CA LEU A 166 -14.10 6.82 8.38
C LEU A 166 -12.98 5.96 8.97
N GLU A 167 -11.91 5.77 8.23
CA GLU A 167 -10.65 5.24 8.73
C GLU A 167 -9.85 6.38 9.38
N VAL A 168 -9.62 6.22 10.67
CA VAL A 168 -8.75 7.07 11.46
C VAL A 168 -7.38 6.42 11.58
N MET A 169 -6.34 7.06 11.08
CA MET A 169 -4.99 6.53 11.00
C MET A 169 -3.93 7.56 11.36
N SER A 170 -2.66 7.15 11.43
CA SER A 170 -1.52 8.06 11.35
C SER A 170 -0.45 7.46 10.46
N LYS A 171 0.38 8.29 9.81
CA LYS A 171 1.47 7.80 8.94
C LYS A 171 2.44 6.86 9.67
N GLU A 172 2.72 7.16 10.94
CA GLU A 172 3.68 6.40 11.76
C GLU A 172 3.14 5.07 12.30
N CYS A 173 1.82 4.89 12.26
CA CYS A 173 1.15 3.71 12.78
C CYS A 173 1.47 2.44 11.95
N HIS A 174 2.23 1.52 12.54
CA HIS A 174 2.56 0.23 11.93
C HIS A 174 1.31 -0.58 11.56
N PHE A 175 0.32 -0.63 12.46
CA PHE A 175 -0.92 -1.38 12.23
C PHE A 175 -1.79 -0.79 11.11
N CYS A 176 -1.70 0.52 10.87
CA CYS A 176 -2.41 1.21 9.80
C CYS A 176 -1.82 0.80 8.45
N ARG A 177 -0.48 0.84 8.32
CA ARG A 177 0.21 0.33 7.13
C ARG A 177 -0.09 -1.15 6.89
N LYS A 178 -0.14 -1.95 7.95
CA LYS A 178 -0.52 -3.37 7.86
C LYS A 178 -1.95 -3.53 7.33
N MET A 179 -2.90 -2.80 7.88
CA MET A 179 -4.31 -2.85 7.48
C MET A 179 -4.49 -2.46 6.00
N ASP A 180 -3.83 -1.38 5.56
CA ASP A 180 -3.81 -0.93 4.17
C ASP A 180 -3.29 -2.01 3.22
N ARG A 181 -2.14 -2.63 3.56
CA ARG A 181 -1.46 -3.58 2.69
C ARG A 181 -2.06 -4.98 2.68
N GLU A 182 -2.73 -5.38 3.76
CA GLU A 182 -3.18 -6.76 3.94
C GLU A 182 -4.69 -6.93 3.82
N VAL A 183 -5.47 -5.87 4.01
CA VAL A 183 -6.94 -5.96 4.09
C VAL A 183 -7.63 -4.97 3.16
N LEU A 184 -7.31 -3.68 3.24
CA LEU A 184 -8.07 -2.64 2.52
C LEU A 184 -7.81 -2.63 1.00
N ILE A 185 -6.86 -3.43 0.52
CA ILE A 185 -6.59 -3.65 -0.90
C ILE A 185 -7.11 -5.00 -1.42
N GLU A 186 -7.67 -5.83 -0.54
CA GLU A 186 -8.22 -7.13 -0.95
C GLU A 186 -9.49 -6.92 -1.76
N LYS A 187 -9.64 -7.70 -2.83
CA LYS A 187 -10.67 -7.47 -3.85
C LYS A 187 -12.09 -7.48 -3.26
N ASP A 188 -12.37 -8.44 -2.38
CA ASP A 188 -13.66 -8.59 -1.69
C ASP A 188 -13.96 -7.42 -0.75
N VAL A 189 -12.96 -6.93 -0.01
CA VAL A 189 -13.07 -5.75 0.85
C VAL A 189 -13.33 -4.50 0.01
N VAL A 190 -12.56 -4.30 -1.06
CA VAL A 190 -12.72 -3.14 -1.96
C VAL A 190 -14.10 -3.15 -2.63
N GLU A 191 -14.58 -4.31 -3.05
CA GLU A 191 -15.92 -4.46 -3.62
C GLU A 191 -17.02 -4.15 -2.61
N ALA A 192 -16.90 -4.63 -1.36
CA ALA A 192 -17.84 -4.32 -0.28
C ALA A 192 -17.86 -2.81 0.02
N LEU A 193 -16.68 -2.18 0.12
CA LEU A 193 -16.55 -0.75 0.37
C LEU A 193 -17.16 0.09 -0.75
N LYS A 194 -16.87 -0.21 -2.02
CA LYS A 194 -17.43 0.52 -3.18
C LYS A 194 -18.95 0.42 -3.26
N LYS A 195 -19.50 -0.73 -2.88
CA LYS A 195 -20.92 -1.02 -2.99
C LYS A 195 -21.74 -0.23 -1.96
N ASP A 196 -21.36 -0.30 -0.70
CA ASP A 196 -22.23 0.14 0.39
C ASP A 196 -21.69 1.36 1.17
N PHE A 197 -20.47 1.83 0.86
CA PHE A 197 -19.80 2.87 1.62
C PHE A 197 -19.27 4.04 0.79
N VAL A 198 -19.18 5.21 1.44
CA VAL A 198 -18.31 6.32 1.03
C VAL A 198 -17.14 6.36 2.01
N SER A 199 -15.93 6.11 1.52
CA SER A 199 -14.76 5.92 2.38
C SER A 199 -14.03 7.25 2.61
N VAL A 200 -13.65 7.50 3.87
CA VAL A 200 -12.89 8.69 4.31
C VAL A 200 -11.68 8.19 5.08
N LYS A 201 -10.50 8.77 4.82
CA LYS A 201 -9.27 8.47 5.56
C LYS A 201 -8.72 9.77 6.15
N ILE A 202 -8.52 9.80 7.46
CA ILE A 202 -7.98 10.97 8.16
C ILE A 202 -6.74 10.58 8.97
N ASP A 203 -5.65 11.30 8.73
CA ASP A 203 -4.46 11.26 9.55
C ASP A 203 -4.62 12.20 10.76
N ILE A 204 -4.76 11.63 11.96
CA ILE A 204 -4.99 12.41 13.19
C ILE A 204 -3.77 13.18 13.68
N SER A 205 -2.58 12.93 13.11
CA SER A 205 -1.38 13.71 13.43
C SER A 205 -1.38 15.07 12.73
N THR A 206 -2.16 15.23 11.66
CA THR A 206 -2.19 16.44 10.83
C THR A 206 -3.56 17.08 10.73
N THR A 207 -4.64 16.32 10.93
CA THR A 207 -6.01 16.75 10.68
C THR A 207 -6.93 16.41 11.84
N LYS A 208 -7.75 17.37 12.28
CA LYS A 208 -8.77 17.15 13.32
C LYS A 208 -9.92 16.28 12.79
N LEU A 209 -10.42 15.38 13.64
CA LEU A 209 -11.58 14.56 13.28
C LEU A 209 -12.88 15.38 13.23
N PRO A 210 -13.81 15.04 12.32
CA PRO A 210 -15.08 15.73 12.20
C PRO A 210 -16.03 15.38 13.35
N LEU A 211 -17.15 16.10 13.45
CA LEU A 211 -18.24 15.82 14.40
C LEU A 211 -17.82 15.84 15.89
N GLY A 212 -16.72 16.50 16.24
CA GLY A 212 -16.18 16.49 17.59
C GLY A 212 -15.66 15.13 18.04
N LEU A 213 -15.38 14.22 17.10
CA LEU A 213 -14.85 12.90 17.39
C LEU A 213 -13.44 12.99 17.96
N THR A 214 -13.12 12.05 18.85
CA THR A 214 -11.78 11.83 19.38
C THR A 214 -11.47 10.34 19.36
N THR A 215 -10.22 10.00 19.09
CA THR A 215 -9.67 8.65 19.28
C THR A 215 -8.18 8.75 19.53
N THR A 216 -7.66 7.83 20.33
CA THR A 216 -6.22 7.71 20.64
C THR A 216 -5.61 6.46 19.99
N LEU A 217 -6.42 5.53 19.49
CA LEU A 217 -5.96 4.29 18.87
C LEU A 217 -6.09 4.35 17.36
N THR A 218 -5.04 3.95 16.66
CA THR A 218 -5.02 3.81 15.20
C THR A 218 -4.54 2.41 14.76
N PRO A 219 -5.10 1.83 13.68
CA PRO A 219 -6.25 2.35 12.95
C PRO A 219 -7.54 2.23 13.79
N SER A 220 -8.52 3.09 13.52
CA SER A 220 -9.88 2.95 14.05
C SER A 220 -10.88 3.21 12.93
N PHE A 221 -11.91 2.40 12.83
CA PHE A 221 -12.96 2.52 11.82
C PHE A 221 -14.24 3.05 12.46
N ILE A 222 -14.75 4.18 11.98
CA ILE A 222 -15.95 4.83 12.51
C ILE A 222 -17.00 4.84 11.40
N PHE A 223 -18.19 4.30 11.70
CA PHE A 223 -19.29 4.24 10.76
C PHE A 223 -20.35 5.28 11.09
N ILE A 224 -20.71 6.06 10.08
CA ILE A 224 -21.54 7.25 10.19
C ILE A 224 -22.64 7.16 9.14
N ASP A 225 -23.87 7.45 9.52
CA ASP A 225 -25.00 7.47 8.58
C ASP A 225 -25.06 8.76 7.75
N GLU A 226 -25.99 8.82 6.81
CA GLU A 226 -26.20 9.98 5.95
C GLU A 226 -26.64 11.26 6.71
N HIS A 227 -27.04 11.14 7.98
CA HIS A 227 -27.41 12.27 8.83
C HIS A 227 -26.25 12.73 9.74
N ALA A 228 -25.04 12.26 9.46
CA ALA A 228 -23.85 12.52 10.26
C ALA A 228 -23.94 11.96 11.69
N LYS A 229 -24.75 10.92 11.91
CA LYS A 229 -24.82 10.23 13.20
C LYS A 229 -23.87 9.04 13.19
N VAL A 230 -22.94 9.05 14.14
CA VAL A 230 -22.04 7.92 14.39
C VAL A 230 -22.83 6.81 15.07
N PHE A 231 -22.79 5.60 14.53
CA PHE A 231 -23.52 4.46 15.09
C PHE A 231 -22.64 3.25 15.42
N MET A 232 -21.40 3.19 14.93
CA MET A 232 -20.46 2.12 15.23
C MET A 232 -19.02 2.62 15.21
N LYS A 233 -18.18 2.09 16.10
CA LYS A 233 -16.74 2.36 16.17
C LYS A 233 -16.00 1.05 16.41
N MET A 234 -15.03 0.73 15.56
CA MET A 234 -14.22 -0.48 15.61
C MET A 234 -12.74 -0.11 15.68
N PRO A 235 -12.13 -0.12 16.88
CA PRO A 235 -10.71 0.15 17.04
C PRO A 235 -9.84 -1.03 16.56
N GLY A 236 -8.62 -0.74 16.14
CA GLY A 236 -7.60 -1.74 15.83
C GLY A 236 -7.53 -2.18 14.36
N ALA A 237 -6.48 -2.95 14.05
CA ALA A 237 -6.35 -3.64 12.77
C ALA A 237 -7.01 -5.02 12.85
N TRP A 238 -7.64 -5.42 11.75
CA TRP A 238 -8.45 -6.64 11.67
C TRP A 238 -7.88 -7.61 10.65
N LYS A 239 -8.29 -8.88 10.72
CA LYS A 239 -8.09 -9.81 9.60
C LYS A 239 -9.15 -9.52 8.53
N LYS A 240 -8.88 -9.97 7.31
CA LYS A 240 -9.76 -9.75 6.16
C LYS A 240 -11.21 -10.18 6.42
N ASP A 241 -11.40 -11.41 6.90
CA ASP A 241 -12.74 -11.99 7.08
C ASP A 241 -13.51 -11.30 8.22
N ASP A 242 -12.82 -10.97 9.32
CA ASP A 242 -13.39 -10.20 10.43
C ASP A 242 -13.80 -8.79 9.96
N PHE A 243 -12.95 -8.14 9.16
CA PHE A 243 -13.27 -6.82 8.62
C PHE A 243 -14.47 -6.86 7.66
N LEU A 244 -14.58 -7.89 6.81
CA LEU A 244 -15.77 -8.09 5.98
C LEU A 244 -17.03 -8.29 6.82
N GLN A 245 -16.93 -8.97 7.96
CA GLN A 245 -18.05 -9.09 8.90
C GLN A 245 -18.43 -7.74 9.49
N ILE A 246 -17.46 -6.94 9.92
CA ILE A 246 -17.69 -5.57 10.40
C ILE A 246 -18.43 -4.72 9.34
N LEU A 247 -18.02 -4.80 8.08
CA LEU A 247 -18.71 -4.09 6.99
C LEU A 247 -20.17 -4.59 6.82
N LYS A 248 -20.41 -5.90 6.92
CA LYS A 248 -21.77 -6.45 6.86
C LYS A 248 -22.64 -5.95 8.02
N GLU A 249 -22.12 -5.95 9.25
CA GLU A 249 -22.83 -5.45 10.43
C GLU A 249 -23.18 -3.96 10.30
N ALA A 250 -22.23 -3.15 9.80
CA ALA A 250 -22.47 -1.72 9.58
C ALA A 250 -23.59 -1.46 8.54
N THR A 251 -23.69 -2.27 7.49
CA THR A 251 -24.74 -2.13 6.46
C THR A 251 -26.09 -2.69 6.89
N ALA A 252 -26.15 -3.66 7.80
CA ALA A 252 -27.40 -4.16 8.38
C ALA A 252 -28.07 -3.07 9.23
N HIS A 253 -27.28 -2.34 10.03
CA HIS A 253 -27.77 -1.29 10.92
C HIS A 253 -28.57 -0.18 10.21
N THR A 254 -28.21 0.14 8.96
CA THR A 254 -28.90 1.18 8.18
C THR A 254 -30.12 0.66 7.42
N LYS A 255 -30.24 -0.66 7.22
CA LYS A 255 -31.40 -1.28 6.56
C LYS A 255 -32.59 -1.45 7.52
N GLU A 256 -32.32 -1.69 8.80
CA GLU A 256 -33.37 -1.86 9.82
C GLU A 256 -34.07 -0.55 10.22
N LYS A 257 -33.52 0.60 9.80
CA LYS A 257 -34.05 1.95 10.12
C LYS A 257 -34.73 2.65 8.94
N LYS A 258 -34.74 2.03 7.75
CA LYS A 258 -35.50 2.48 6.58
C LYS A 258 -36.90 1.85 6.61
#